data_AF-A0A1V5QVX3-F1
#
_entry.id   AF-A0A1V5QVX3-F1
#
_cell.length_a   1.000
_cell.length_b   1.000
_cell.length_c   1.000
_cell.angle_alpha   90.00
_cell.angle_beta   90.00
_cell.angle_gamma   90.00
#
_symmetry.space_group_name_H-M   'P 1'
#
loop_
_entity.id
_entity.type
_entity.pdbx_description
1 polymer ?
#
loop_
_entity_poly.entity_id
_entity_poly.type
_entity_poly.pdbx_seq_one_letter_code
_entity_poly.pdbx_strand_id
1 'polypeptide(L)'
;MNKFFSIVLGVAMSLATSFSSAQAREVNVVAALAAPVLQAGATQKTFLKVSLTGFSMPSTTARSPLNVAIVIDRSGSMMGQRIEQARHAAVLAVESLSKDDVVSVVAYDTTVEVISPAAKASNKDAIIEAIRSIQATGTTALFAGVSKGAQEVRKHLDRNLVNRVILLSDGKANVGPSSPAELGELGASLGREGISVTTIGLGLGYNEDLMTQLAGYSDGNHAFVANAQDLARIFKLEFGDASAVVAQEVEVGIRLADGVKPIRMLGREGEIVGQNVRVRMNQLGSEQEKFVLLEVEVPAGKSGDKRAVAEVDVSYLNMASRNKEAAQRKVELSYTDSAEKVVSAMDKKVMKSAVEQVSNVMSKQALKLRDEGKTEEAKKVLNENAAYVQDQAVKLDAPELKKLEEEARQNAATMGSGDWNVQRKGMKEQQYRKDKQQKY
;
A
#
# COMPACT_ATOMS: atom_id res chain seq x y z
N MET A 1 -58.64 56.28 -35.50
CA MET A 1 -57.41 56.08 -36.30
C MET A 1 -56.23 55.87 -35.35
N ASN A 2 -55.68 54.65 -35.40
CA ASN A 2 -54.37 54.16 -34.96
C ASN A 2 -53.48 55.03 -34.05
N LYS A 3 -53.02 54.44 -32.94
CA LYS A 3 -51.62 53.98 -32.83
C LYS A 3 -51.46 52.98 -31.67
N PHE A 4 -51.06 51.77 -32.06
CA PHE A 4 -50.51 50.71 -31.19
C PHE A 4 -49.20 51.20 -30.53
N PHE A 5 -49.04 50.97 -29.23
CA PHE A 5 -47.73 50.93 -28.58
C PHE A 5 -47.54 49.53 -27.99
N SER A 6 -46.63 48.78 -28.61
CA SER A 6 -46.22 47.44 -28.21
C SER A 6 -45.15 47.57 -27.11
N ILE A 7 -45.43 47.06 -25.92
CA ILE A 7 -44.43 46.95 -24.84
C ILE A 7 -43.64 45.66 -25.07
N VAL A 8 -42.38 45.79 -25.44
CA VAL A 8 -41.42 44.68 -25.53
C VAL A 8 -41.01 44.31 -24.11
N LEU A 9 -41.45 43.15 -23.64
CA LEU A 9 -41.02 42.53 -22.39
C LEU A 9 -39.64 41.89 -22.62
N GLY A 10 -38.57 42.59 -22.24
CA GLY A 10 -37.21 42.06 -22.26
C GLY A 10 -37.03 41.00 -21.18
N VAL A 11 -36.94 39.73 -21.58
CA VAL A 11 -36.52 38.63 -20.70
C VAL A 11 -35.03 38.79 -20.43
N ALA A 12 -34.68 39.23 -19.22
CA ALA A 12 -33.31 39.19 -18.73
C ALA A 12 -32.93 37.73 -18.43
N MET A 13 -32.28 37.09 -19.40
CA MET A 13 -31.71 35.76 -19.24
C MET A 13 -30.46 35.88 -18.36
N SER A 14 -30.59 35.57 -17.07
CA SER A 14 -29.44 35.48 -16.17
C SER A 14 -28.57 34.30 -16.58
N LEU A 15 -27.43 34.59 -17.21
CA LEU A 15 -26.36 33.60 -17.34
C LEU A 15 -25.84 33.29 -15.92
N ALA A 16 -26.31 32.17 -15.36
CA ALA A 16 -25.64 31.54 -14.24
C ALA A 16 -24.29 31.04 -14.74
N THR A 17 -23.24 31.84 -14.52
CA THR A 17 -21.87 31.36 -14.66
C THR A 17 -21.63 30.31 -13.59
N SER A 18 -21.72 29.04 -13.99
CA SER A 18 -21.28 27.90 -13.20
C SER A 18 -19.77 28.04 -12.95
N PHE A 19 -19.39 28.68 -11.84
CA PHE A 19 -18.05 28.54 -11.32
C PHE A 19 -17.91 27.07 -10.89
N SER A 20 -17.30 26.26 -11.74
CA SER A 20 -16.74 24.98 -11.34
C SER A 20 -15.74 25.30 -10.24
N SER A 21 -16.07 25.00 -8.98
CA SER A 21 -15.11 25.10 -7.91
C SER A 21 -13.94 24.19 -8.28
N ALA A 22 -12.75 24.77 -8.43
CA ALA A 22 -11.54 23.98 -8.47
C ALA A 22 -11.55 23.10 -7.22
N GLN A 23 -11.77 21.80 -7.39
CA GLN A 23 -11.79 20.87 -6.28
C GLN A 23 -10.45 21.03 -5.54
N ALA A 24 -10.51 21.36 -4.25
CA ALA A 24 -9.31 21.56 -3.46
C ALA A 24 -8.44 20.30 -3.60
N ARG A 25 -7.17 20.47 -4.00
CA ARG A 25 -6.21 19.37 -4.20
C ARG A 25 -5.71 18.89 -2.85
N GLU A 26 -6.61 18.37 -2.04
CA GLU A 26 -6.37 17.91 -0.68
C GLU A 26 -6.67 16.41 -0.58
N VAL A 27 -5.97 15.72 0.31
CA VAL A 27 -6.27 14.32 0.63
C VAL A 27 -7.61 14.26 1.34
N ASN A 28 -8.54 13.46 0.80
CA ASN A 28 -9.82 13.24 1.45
C ASN A 28 -9.65 12.26 2.62
N VAL A 29 -9.89 12.75 3.84
CA VAL A 29 -9.81 11.95 5.07
C VAL A 29 -11.21 11.63 5.60
N VAL A 30 -11.50 10.35 5.80
CA VAL A 30 -12.76 9.86 6.37
C VAL A 30 -12.43 8.94 7.55
N ALA A 31 -13.07 9.17 8.70
CA ALA A 31 -13.00 8.30 9.86
C ALA A 31 -14.40 7.79 10.19
N ALA A 32 -14.60 6.47 10.15
CA ALA A 32 -15.91 5.85 10.30
C ALA A 32 -15.83 4.55 11.10
N LEU A 33 -16.91 4.24 11.83
CA LEU A 33 -17.06 2.99 12.54
C LEU A 33 -17.83 1.98 11.70
N ALA A 34 -17.46 0.71 11.80
CA ALA A 34 -18.25 -0.41 11.30
C ALA A 34 -19.67 -0.40 11.89
N ALA A 35 -19.77 -0.18 13.19
CA ALA A 35 -21.03 -0.04 13.90
C ALA A 35 -21.10 1.36 14.55
N PRO A 36 -21.68 2.36 13.86
CA PRO A 36 -21.89 3.70 14.44
C PRO A 36 -23.04 3.71 15.47
N VAL A 37 -23.81 2.62 15.55
CA VAL A 37 -24.84 2.39 16.56
C VAL A 37 -24.58 1.03 17.21
N LEU A 38 -24.53 0.98 18.54
CA LEU A 38 -24.29 -0.23 19.32
C LEU A 38 -25.51 -0.61 20.17
N GLN A 39 -25.62 -1.90 20.51
CA GLN A 39 -26.64 -2.35 21.46
C GLN A 39 -26.37 -1.74 22.85
N ALA A 40 -27.39 -1.27 23.55
CA ALA A 40 -27.23 -0.78 24.92
C ALA A 40 -26.94 -1.92 25.91
N GLY A 41 -26.33 -1.58 27.06
CA GLY A 41 -26.18 -2.49 28.19
C GLY A 41 -25.03 -3.50 28.12
N ALA A 42 -24.26 -3.55 27.03
CA ALA A 42 -23.11 -4.45 26.90
C ALA A 42 -21.90 -3.78 26.27
N THR A 43 -20.71 -4.12 26.80
CA THR A 43 -19.43 -3.83 26.15
C THR A 43 -19.34 -4.61 24.83
N GLN A 44 -18.96 -3.94 23.75
CA GLN A 44 -18.95 -4.50 22.40
C GLN A 44 -17.69 -4.12 21.65
N LYS A 45 -17.30 -4.95 20.68
CA LYS A 45 -16.20 -4.68 19.77
C LYS A 45 -16.72 -4.07 18.47
N THR A 46 -15.97 -3.14 17.89
CA THR A 46 -16.24 -2.56 16.58
C THR A 46 -14.93 -2.20 15.89
N PHE A 47 -14.99 -1.84 14.62
CA PHE A 47 -13.83 -1.42 13.84
C PHE A 47 -13.91 0.08 13.54
N LEU A 48 -12.82 0.79 13.78
CA LEU A 48 -12.60 2.15 13.31
C LEU A 48 -11.73 2.09 12.04
N LYS A 49 -12.26 2.56 10.92
CA LYS A 49 -11.51 2.77 9.67
C LYS A 49 -11.24 4.26 9.50
N VAL A 50 -9.97 4.61 9.33
CA VAL A 50 -9.54 5.93 8.86
C VAL A 50 -9.01 5.78 7.45
N SER A 51 -9.75 6.23 6.45
CA SER A 51 -9.31 6.22 5.06
C SER A 51 -8.77 7.56 4.61
N LEU A 52 -7.77 7.49 3.73
CA LEU A 52 -7.13 8.61 3.07
C LEU A 52 -7.19 8.34 1.56
N THR A 53 -7.86 9.21 0.82
CA THR A 53 -7.94 9.12 -0.65
C THR A 53 -7.19 10.27 -1.28
N GLY A 54 -6.20 9.94 -2.12
CA GLY A 54 -5.44 10.94 -2.87
C GLY A 54 -6.33 11.68 -3.87
N PHE A 55 -6.14 12.98 -4.01
CA PHE A 55 -6.85 13.77 -5.02
C PHE A 55 -6.43 13.39 -6.44
N SER A 56 -7.29 13.68 -7.42
CA SER A 56 -7.02 13.39 -8.83
C SER A 56 -5.99 14.38 -9.39
N MET A 57 -4.95 13.85 -10.03
CA MET A 57 -3.98 14.63 -10.81
C MET A 57 -4.37 14.62 -12.29
N PRO A 58 -4.46 15.77 -12.98
CA PRO A 58 -4.69 15.80 -14.41
C PRO A 58 -3.59 15.04 -15.14
N SER A 59 -3.99 14.08 -15.99
CA SER A 59 -3.12 13.09 -16.63
C SER A 59 -2.01 13.63 -17.53
N THR A 60 -2.00 14.93 -17.86
CA THR A 60 -1.15 15.48 -18.92
C THR A 60 -0.05 16.43 -18.46
N THR A 61 -0.05 16.93 -17.21
CA THR A 61 0.89 18.02 -16.81
C THR A 61 1.42 17.97 -15.38
N ALA A 62 0.82 17.22 -14.47
CA ALA A 62 1.23 17.19 -13.07
C ALA A 62 1.65 15.76 -12.68
N ARG A 63 2.93 15.44 -12.85
CA ARG A 63 3.56 14.25 -12.26
C ARG A 63 4.58 14.67 -11.22
N SER A 64 4.70 13.90 -10.16
CA SER A 64 5.73 14.12 -9.16
C SER A 64 7.09 13.70 -9.73
N PRO A 65 8.11 14.57 -9.68
CA PRO A 65 9.44 14.22 -10.16
C PRO A 65 10.06 13.13 -9.29
N LEU A 66 10.86 12.26 -9.91
CA LEU A 66 11.36 11.04 -9.28
C LEU A 66 12.86 11.16 -8.95
N ASN A 67 13.28 10.48 -7.88
CA ASN A 67 14.68 10.20 -7.57
C ASN A 67 14.82 8.70 -7.29
N VAL A 68 15.28 7.94 -8.28
CA VAL A 68 15.20 6.47 -8.27
C VAL A 68 16.58 5.82 -8.39
N ALA A 69 16.86 4.84 -7.54
CA ALA A 69 17.92 3.88 -7.77
C ALA A 69 17.34 2.55 -8.25
N ILE A 70 17.75 2.12 -9.46
CA ILE A 70 17.48 0.78 -9.96
C ILE A 70 18.61 -0.12 -9.49
N VAL A 71 18.29 -1.07 -8.63
CA VAL A 71 19.25 -2.00 -8.02
C VAL A 71 19.03 -3.39 -8.61
N ILE A 72 19.98 -3.84 -9.42
CA ILE A 72 19.88 -5.06 -10.21
C ILE A 72 20.77 -6.13 -9.58
N ASP A 73 20.16 -7.22 -9.12
CA ASP A 73 20.88 -8.44 -8.81
C ASP A 73 21.52 -8.99 -10.09
N ARG A 74 22.84 -9.15 -10.07
CA ARG A 74 23.60 -9.77 -11.14
C ARG A 74 24.29 -11.05 -10.65
N SER A 75 23.80 -11.69 -9.60
CA SER A 75 24.36 -12.96 -9.10
C SER A 75 24.24 -14.09 -10.13
N GLY A 76 25.01 -15.17 -9.94
CA GLY A 76 25.00 -16.32 -10.87
C GLY A 76 23.62 -16.96 -11.09
N SER A 77 22.68 -16.85 -10.13
CA SER A 77 21.30 -17.33 -10.32
C SER A 77 20.54 -16.53 -11.37
N MET A 78 20.90 -15.27 -11.59
CA MET A 78 20.30 -14.40 -12.59
C MET A 78 20.70 -14.74 -14.04
N MET A 79 21.63 -15.67 -14.27
CA MET A 79 22.08 -16.06 -15.61
C MET A 79 20.92 -16.49 -16.53
N GLY A 80 21.11 -16.27 -17.83
CA GLY A 80 20.12 -16.57 -18.86
C GLY A 80 18.98 -15.55 -18.87
N GLN A 81 17.74 -16.01 -18.98
CA GLN A 81 16.60 -15.11 -19.24
C GLN A 81 16.32 -14.08 -18.14
N ARG A 82 16.71 -14.33 -16.88
CA ARG A 82 16.38 -13.43 -15.76
C ARG A 82 17.15 -12.11 -15.84
N ILE A 83 18.46 -12.15 -16.08
CA ILE A 83 19.26 -10.93 -16.26
C ILE A 83 18.87 -10.19 -17.53
N GLU A 84 18.57 -10.90 -18.63
CA GLU A 84 18.05 -10.28 -19.86
C GLU A 84 16.77 -9.47 -19.58
N GLN A 85 15.84 -10.05 -18.81
CA GLN A 85 14.60 -9.40 -18.44
C GLN A 85 14.81 -8.24 -17.47
N ALA A 86 15.67 -8.41 -16.46
CA ALA A 86 15.99 -7.34 -15.53
C ALA A 86 16.59 -6.13 -16.26
N ARG A 87 17.51 -6.35 -17.21
CA ARG A 87 18.04 -5.30 -18.08
C ARG A 87 16.95 -4.69 -18.95
N HIS A 88 16.13 -5.50 -19.60
CA HIS A 88 15.04 -5.00 -20.45
C HIS A 88 14.05 -4.12 -19.67
N ALA A 89 13.63 -4.55 -18.49
CA ALA A 89 12.73 -3.78 -17.62
C ALA A 89 13.37 -2.48 -17.12
N ALA A 90 14.66 -2.53 -16.74
CA ALA A 90 15.40 -1.34 -16.35
C ALA A 90 15.56 -0.33 -17.51
N VAL A 91 15.77 -0.81 -18.74
CA VAL A 91 15.80 0.05 -19.95
C VAL A 91 14.46 0.73 -20.16
N LEU A 92 13.35 -0.02 -20.15
CA LEU A 92 12.00 0.54 -20.29
C LEU A 92 11.69 1.59 -19.19
N ALA A 93 12.22 1.39 -17.99
CA ALA A 93 12.09 2.34 -16.91
C ALA A 93 12.80 3.66 -17.21
N VAL A 94 14.07 3.59 -17.61
CA VAL A 94 14.87 4.76 -17.98
C VAL A 94 14.23 5.50 -19.15
N GLU A 95 13.68 4.78 -20.13
CA GLU A 95 12.92 5.37 -21.24
C GLU A 95 11.69 6.15 -20.76
N SER A 96 10.99 5.67 -19.72
CA SER A 96 9.81 6.32 -19.16
C SER A 96 10.08 7.57 -18.31
N LEU A 97 11.33 7.81 -17.90
CA LEU A 97 11.70 8.95 -17.05
C LEU A 97 11.52 10.30 -17.76
N SER A 98 11.23 11.34 -16.98
CA SER A 98 11.37 12.74 -17.40
C SER A 98 12.84 13.17 -17.34
N LYS A 99 13.22 14.19 -18.12
CA LYS A 99 14.54 14.86 -18.02
C LYS A 99 14.82 15.46 -16.64
N ASP A 100 13.77 15.75 -15.87
CA ASP A 100 13.85 16.33 -14.54
C ASP A 100 13.96 15.28 -13.43
N ASP A 101 13.83 14.00 -13.77
CA ASP A 101 14.04 12.92 -12.82
C ASP A 101 15.51 12.63 -12.61
N VAL A 102 15.83 12.13 -11.42
CA VAL A 102 17.14 11.60 -11.08
C VAL A 102 17.08 10.07 -11.12
N VAL A 103 18.07 9.47 -11.76
CA VAL A 103 18.23 8.01 -11.81
C VAL A 103 19.66 7.61 -11.55
N SER A 104 19.82 6.48 -10.85
CA SER A 104 21.07 5.75 -10.73
C SER A 104 20.83 4.27 -11.01
N VAL A 105 21.88 3.59 -11.45
CA VAL A 105 21.87 2.13 -11.68
C VAL A 105 22.98 1.53 -10.85
N VAL A 106 22.61 0.59 -9.98
CA VAL A 106 23.52 -0.19 -9.16
C VAL A 106 23.35 -1.65 -9.54
N ALA A 107 24.45 -2.35 -9.82
CA ALA A 107 24.45 -3.79 -9.97
C ALA A 107 25.19 -4.42 -8.79
N TYR A 108 24.69 -5.56 -8.31
CA TYR A 108 25.33 -6.23 -7.19
C TYR A 108 25.38 -7.75 -7.36
N ASP A 109 26.47 -8.32 -6.87
CA ASP A 109 26.71 -9.74 -6.70
C ASP A 109 27.37 -9.99 -5.33
N THR A 110 28.57 -10.56 -5.30
CA THR A 110 29.49 -10.54 -4.15
C THR A 110 29.96 -9.11 -3.81
N THR A 111 30.04 -8.25 -4.83
CA THR A 111 30.46 -6.86 -4.76
C THR A 111 29.32 -5.95 -5.24
N VAL A 112 29.40 -4.66 -4.94
CA VAL A 112 28.41 -3.68 -5.38
C VAL A 112 29.08 -2.65 -6.28
N GLU A 113 28.52 -2.46 -7.47
CA GLU A 113 29.03 -1.57 -8.49
C GLU A 113 27.99 -0.52 -8.87
N VAL A 114 28.40 0.74 -8.94
CA VAL A 114 27.56 1.82 -9.46
C VAL A 114 27.78 1.89 -10.96
N ILE A 115 26.89 1.25 -11.71
CA ILE A 115 26.91 1.19 -13.18
C ILE A 115 26.64 2.58 -13.77
N SER A 116 25.73 3.33 -13.15
CA SER A 116 25.44 4.72 -13.50
C SER A 116 25.20 5.53 -12.23
N PRO A 117 26.07 6.50 -11.89
CA PRO A 117 25.89 7.35 -10.72
C PRO A 117 24.61 8.18 -10.81
N ALA A 118 24.04 8.55 -9.65
CA ALA A 118 22.85 9.39 -9.61
C ALA A 118 23.04 10.71 -10.38
N ALA A 119 22.24 10.90 -11.42
CA ALA A 119 22.23 12.08 -12.26
C ALA A 119 20.83 12.31 -12.85
N LYS A 120 20.59 13.52 -13.37
CA LYS A 120 19.36 13.78 -14.13
C LYS A 120 19.29 12.88 -15.36
N ALA A 121 18.10 12.37 -15.67
CA ALA A 121 17.84 11.50 -16.82
C ALA A 121 17.81 12.28 -18.16
N SER A 122 18.75 13.21 -18.35
CA SER A 122 18.91 13.99 -19.58
C SER A 122 19.67 13.24 -20.67
N ASN A 123 20.55 12.30 -20.31
CA ASN A 123 21.26 11.42 -21.24
C ASN A 123 20.88 9.96 -20.97
N LYS A 124 19.69 9.57 -21.46
CA LYS A 124 19.16 8.22 -21.28
C LYS A 124 19.96 7.16 -22.01
N ASP A 125 20.49 7.47 -23.19
CA ASP A 125 21.19 6.50 -24.04
C ASP A 125 22.43 5.94 -23.35
N ALA A 126 23.24 6.80 -22.70
CA ALA A 126 24.40 6.35 -21.95
C ALA A 126 24.04 5.41 -20.78
N ILE A 127 22.93 5.69 -20.09
CA ILE A 127 22.42 4.85 -18.99
C ILE A 127 21.94 3.51 -19.53
N ILE A 128 21.21 3.52 -20.65
CA ILE A 128 20.68 2.32 -21.32
C ILE A 128 21.82 1.41 -21.77
N GLU A 129 22.86 1.96 -22.39
CA GLU A 129 24.04 1.16 -22.80
C GLU A 129 24.78 0.58 -21.58
N ALA A 130 24.91 1.36 -20.50
CA ALA A 130 25.49 0.85 -19.26
C ALA A 130 24.65 -0.31 -18.66
N ILE A 131 23.32 -0.21 -18.67
CA ILE A 131 22.43 -1.30 -18.23
C ILE A 131 22.64 -2.54 -19.11
N ARG A 132 22.66 -2.38 -20.44
CA ARG A 132 22.83 -3.50 -21.39
C ARG A 132 24.12 -4.29 -21.17
N SER A 133 25.16 -3.65 -20.64
CA SER A 133 26.45 -4.27 -20.34
C SER A 133 26.48 -5.16 -19.09
N ILE A 134 25.46 -5.12 -18.23
CA ILE A 134 25.44 -5.85 -16.95
C ILE A 134 25.41 -7.37 -17.21
N GLN A 135 26.40 -8.10 -16.72
CA GLN A 135 26.48 -9.56 -16.83
C GLN A 135 26.28 -10.24 -15.49
N ALA A 136 25.63 -11.41 -15.50
CA ALA A 136 25.39 -12.18 -14.30
C ALA A 136 26.61 -13.02 -13.89
N THR A 137 27.09 -12.86 -12.66
CA THR A 137 28.24 -13.55 -12.05
C THR A 137 28.18 -13.50 -10.53
N GLY A 138 28.94 -14.37 -9.84
CA GLY A 138 29.15 -14.25 -8.39
C GLY A 138 27.98 -14.64 -7.49
N THR A 139 28.06 -14.22 -6.22
CA THR A 139 27.07 -14.49 -5.15
C THR A 139 26.11 -13.30 -4.97
N THR A 140 25.39 -13.19 -3.85
CA THR A 140 24.30 -12.21 -3.68
C THR A 140 24.40 -11.46 -2.35
N ALA A 141 24.89 -10.22 -2.39
CA ALA A 141 25.03 -9.29 -1.27
C ALA A 141 23.88 -8.27 -1.24
N LEU A 142 22.64 -8.74 -1.06
CA LEU A 142 21.41 -7.96 -1.18
C LEU A 142 21.40 -6.70 -0.29
N PHE A 143 21.75 -6.83 1.00
CA PHE A 143 21.81 -5.70 1.92
C PHE A 143 22.75 -4.59 1.40
N ALA A 144 23.91 -4.97 0.89
CA ALA A 144 24.90 -4.02 0.37
C ALA A 144 24.41 -3.35 -0.91
N GLY A 145 23.76 -4.11 -1.82
CA GLY A 145 23.15 -3.58 -3.03
C GLY A 145 22.10 -2.52 -2.74
N VAL A 146 21.14 -2.83 -1.85
CA VAL A 146 20.08 -1.88 -1.45
C VAL A 146 20.67 -0.67 -0.71
N SER A 147 21.62 -0.90 0.20
CA SER A 147 22.29 0.18 0.93
C SER A 147 23.02 1.13 -0.03
N LYS A 148 23.66 0.60 -1.07
CA LYS A 148 24.34 1.41 -2.08
C LYS A 148 23.34 2.16 -2.97
N GLY A 149 22.25 1.52 -3.39
CA GLY A 149 21.16 2.19 -4.10
C GLY A 149 20.59 3.35 -3.28
N ALA A 150 20.35 3.14 -1.99
CA ALA A 150 19.92 4.20 -1.08
C ALA A 150 20.97 5.32 -0.94
N GLN A 151 22.27 5.01 -0.93
CA GLN A 151 23.32 6.04 -0.96
C GLN A 151 23.26 6.90 -2.23
N GLU A 152 22.97 6.30 -3.39
CA GLU A 152 22.80 7.07 -4.63
C GLU A 152 21.55 7.97 -4.58
N VAL A 153 20.42 7.45 -4.06
CA VAL A 153 19.20 8.26 -3.82
C VAL A 153 19.51 9.43 -2.88
N ARG A 154 20.27 9.20 -1.80
CA ARG A 154 20.62 10.25 -0.82
C ARG A 154 21.35 11.45 -1.42
N LYS A 155 22.09 11.28 -2.52
CA LYS A 155 22.79 12.40 -3.20
C LYS A 155 21.84 13.46 -3.74
N HIS A 156 20.58 13.10 -3.99
CA HIS A 156 19.53 13.99 -4.51
C HIS A 156 18.26 13.90 -3.65
N LEU A 157 18.39 13.56 -2.36
CA LEU A 157 17.25 13.43 -1.46
C LEU A 157 16.55 14.79 -1.31
N ASP A 158 15.33 14.86 -1.80
CA ASP A 158 14.46 16.04 -1.67
C ASP A 158 13.04 15.55 -1.38
N ARG A 159 12.37 16.19 -0.41
CA ARG A 159 11.00 15.86 -0.04
C ARG A 159 9.96 16.22 -1.10
N ASN A 160 10.33 17.06 -2.07
CA ASN A 160 9.53 17.37 -3.27
C ASN A 160 9.75 16.36 -4.40
N LEU A 161 10.69 15.43 -4.23
CA LEU A 161 10.88 14.28 -5.11
C LEU A 161 10.29 13.04 -4.46
N VAL A 162 9.88 12.11 -5.31
CA VAL A 162 9.53 10.76 -4.88
C VAL A 162 10.80 9.92 -4.88
N ASN A 163 11.32 9.67 -3.67
CA ASN A 163 12.60 8.96 -3.48
C ASN A 163 12.35 7.45 -3.39
N ARG A 164 13.00 6.68 -4.27
CA ARG A 164 12.75 5.24 -4.39
C ARG A 164 13.99 4.42 -4.68
N VAL A 165 14.05 3.24 -4.08
CA VAL A 165 14.90 2.14 -4.53
C VAL A 165 14.01 1.08 -5.16
N ILE A 166 14.37 0.59 -6.35
CA ILE A 166 13.69 -0.54 -6.99
C ILE A 166 14.68 -1.68 -7.10
N LEU A 167 14.45 -2.72 -6.32
CA LEU A 167 15.27 -3.91 -6.24
C LEU A 167 14.72 -5.01 -7.14
N LEU A 168 15.51 -5.47 -8.11
CA LEU A 168 15.25 -6.67 -8.89
C LEU A 168 16.17 -7.79 -8.41
N SER A 169 15.61 -8.92 -7.97
CA SER A 169 16.41 -10.04 -7.47
C SER A 169 15.70 -11.38 -7.61
N ASP A 170 16.46 -12.45 -7.92
CA ASP A 170 16.02 -13.84 -7.83
C ASP A 170 16.54 -14.58 -6.59
N GLY A 171 17.40 -13.90 -5.82
CA GLY A 171 17.29 -13.68 -4.39
C GLY A 171 17.52 -14.84 -3.43
N LYS A 172 18.72 -15.39 -3.36
CA LYS A 172 19.20 -15.93 -2.06
C LYS A 172 20.19 -14.94 -1.47
N ALA A 173 19.84 -14.20 -0.41
CA ALA A 173 20.81 -13.33 0.27
C ALA A 173 21.86 -14.23 0.95
N ASN A 174 23.04 -14.35 0.34
CA ASN A 174 24.07 -15.30 0.76
C ASN A 174 25.31 -14.61 1.35
N VAL A 175 25.39 -13.27 1.24
CA VAL A 175 26.53 -12.46 1.71
C VAL A 175 26.02 -11.24 2.50
N GLY A 176 26.62 -11.02 3.68
CA GLY A 176 26.26 -9.92 4.59
C GLY A 176 25.01 -10.20 5.42
N PRO A 177 24.45 -9.16 6.11
CA PRO A 177 23.16 -9.25 6.78
C PRO A 177 22.11 -9.82 5.83
N SER A 178 21.53 -10.95 6.19
CA SER A 178 20.67 -11.76 5.33
C SER A 178 19.44 -12.28 6.07
N SER A 179 19.22 -11.83 7.31
CA SER A 179 18.03 -12.17 8.08
C SER A 179 16.86 -11.22 7.73
N PRO A 180 15.61 -11.70 7.86
CA PRO A 180 14.43 -10.85 7.67
C PRO A 180 14.40 -9.64 8.60
N ALA A 181 14.91 -9.78 9.83
CA ALA A 181 14.98 -8.70 10.81
C ALA A 181 15.92 -7.57 10.36
N GLU A 182 17.14 -7.90 9.93
CA GLU A 182 18.11 -6.89 9.48
C GLU A 182 17.64 -6.15 8.23
N LEU A 183 17.01 -6.85 7.28
CA LEU A 183 16.42 -6.18 6.11
C LEU A 183 15.18 -5.35 6.47
N GLY A 184 14.41 -5.79 7.45
CA GLY A 184 13.30 -5.01 7.99
C GLY A 184 13.78 -3.72 8.64
N GLU A 185 14.88 -3.76 9.41
CA GLU A 185 15.53 -2.59 10.00
C GLU A 185 16.06 -1.63 8.92
N LEU A 186 16.70 -2.16 7.86
CA LEU A 186 17.10 -1.35 6.71
C LEU A 186 15.88 -0.67 6.07
N GLY A 187 14.81 -1.43 5.82
CA GLY A 187 13.55 -0.90 5.30
C GLY A 187 12.97 0.21 6.18
N ALA A 188 12.92 0.00 7.49
CA ALA A 188 12.42 0.97 8.45
C ALA A 188 13.29 2.23 8.52
N SER A 189 14.62 2.09 8.41
CA SER A 189 15.54 3.22 8.32
C SER A 189 15.28 4.05 7.06
N LEU A 190 15.23 3.40 5.90
CA LEU A 190 14.97 4.07 4.62
C LEU A 190 13.59 4.73 4.60
N GLY A 191 12.57 4.07 5.15
CA GLY A 191 11.24 4.62 5.25
C GLY A 191 11.19 5.90 6.09
N ARG A 192 11.93 5.96 7.22
CA ARG A 192 12.05 7.18 8.04
C ARG A 192 12.74 8.33 7.32
N GLU A 193 13.60 8.04 6.35
CA GLU A 193 14.26 9.04 5.50
C GLU A 193 13.37 9.48 4.32
N GLY A 194 12.17 8.90 4.16
CA GLY A 194 11.29 9.15 3.02
C GLY A 194 11.69 8.39 1.75
N ILE A 195 12.50 7.32 1.87
CA ILE A 195 12.93 6.46 0.77
C ILE A 195 12.14 5.14 0.83
N SER A 196 11.26 4.92 -0.14
CA SER A 196 10.55 3.64 -0.28
C SER A 196 11.37 2.63 -1.06
N VAL A 197 11.28 1.34 -0.70
CA VAL A 197 11.95 0.25 -1.42
C VAL A 197 10.91 -0.66 -2.05
N THR A 198 10.83 -0.64 -3.38
CA THR A 198 10.04 -1.61 -4.12
C THR A 198 10.89 -2.83 -4.43
N THR A 199 10.39 -4.03 -4.12
CA THR A 199 11.09 -5.29 -4.34
C THR A 199 10.35 -6.13 -5.38
N ILE A 200 11.07 -6.56 -6.40
CA ILE A 200 10.54 -7.39 -7.49
C ILE A 200 11.32 -8.70 -7.51
N GLY A 201 10.63 -9.77 -7.12
CA GLY A 201 11.18 -11.13 -7.08
C GLY A 201 11.08 -11.82 -8.44
N LEU A 202 12.21 -12.26 -8.99
CA LEU A 202 12.29 -12.93 -10.29
C LEU A 202 12.39 -14.45 -10.11
N GLY A 203 11.43 -15.20 -10.65
CA GLY A 203 11.45 -16.66 -10.61
C GLY A 203 11.29 -17.24 -9.19
N LEU A 204 11.48 -18.55 -9.06
CA LEU A 204 11.10 -19.27 -7.83
C LEU A 204 12.18 -19.35 -6.75
N GLY A 205 13.39 -18.86 -7.04
CA GLY A 205 14.56 -19.04 -6.18
C GLY A 205 14.65 -18.11 -4.98
N TYR A 206 13.85 -17.03 -4.95
CA TYR A 206 14.11 -15.94 -4.02
C TYR A 206 13.49 -16.13 -2.63
N ASN A 207 14.10 -15.53 -1.60
CA ASN A 207 13.56 -15.47 -0.25
C ASN A 207 12.56 -14.31 -0.11
N GLU A 208 11.27 -14.63 -0.05
CA GLU A 208 10.17 -13.65 0.00
C GLU A 208 10.04 -13.01 1.37
N ASP A 209 10.45 -13.70 2.44
CA ASP A 209 10.49 -13.11 3.79
C ASP A 209 11.37 -11.86 3.77
N LEU A 210 12.56 -11.95 3.17
CA LEU A 210 13.49 -10.82 3.07
C LEU A 210 12.90 -9.65 2.27
N MET A 211 12.38 -9.95 1.07
CA MET A 211 11.89 -8.95 0.14
C MET A 211 10.63 -8.24 0.68
N THR A 212 9.68 -8.98 1.24
CA THR A 212 8.44 -8.43 1.81
C THR A 212 8.70 -7.61 3.07
N GLN A 213 9.66 -7.99 3.92
CA GLN A 213 10.03 -7.21 5.10
C GLN A 213 10.70 -5.88 4.72
N LEU A 214 11.66 -5.92 3.78
CA LEU A 214 12.32 -4.72 3.27
C LEU A 214 11.33 -3.72 2.65
N ALA A 215 10.46 -4.20 1.75
CA ALA A 215 9.42 -3.37 1.15
C ALA A 215 8.41 -2.89 2.20
N GLY A 216 8.01 -3.80 3.10
CA GLY A 216 7.00 -3.56 4.11
C GLY A 216 7.36 -2.41 5.04
N TYR A 217 8.58 -2.43 5.58
CA TYR A 217 9.03 -1.42 6.53
C TYR A 217 9.45 -0.10 5.88
N SER A 218 9.78 -0.10 4.59
CA SER A 218 10.02 1.13 3.81
C SER A 218 8.77 1.71 3.16
N ASP A 219 7.60 1.12 3.43
CA ASP A 219 6.33 1.45 2.77
C ASP A 219 6.38 1.42 1.23
N GLY A 220 7.20 0.53 0.69
CA GLY A 220 7.31 0.26 -0.74
C GLY A 220 6.42 -0.89 -1.19
N ASN A 221 6.55 -1.24 -2.47
CA ASN A 221 5.76 -2.30 -3.07
C ASN A 221 6.52 -3.64 -3.11
N HIS A 222 5.81 -4.76 -3.08
CA HIS A 222 6.36 -6.07 -3.41
C HIS A 222 5.59 -6.66 -4.60
N ALA A 223 6.30 -7.31 -5.52
CA ALA A 223 5.70 -8.04 -6.62
C ALA A 223 6.49 -9.30 -6.93
N PHE A 224 5.77 -10.37 -7.27
CA PHE A 224 6.36 -11.62 -7.72
C PHE A 224 6.17 -11.80 -9.22
N VAL A 225 7.28 -12.05 -9.93
CA VAL A 225 7.29 -12.25 -11.38
C VAL A 225 7.68 -13.69 -11.68
N ALA A 226 6.70 -14.49 -12.08
CA ALA A 226 6.92 -15.87 -12.52
C ALA A 226 7.52 -15.96 -13.94
N ASN A 227 7.19 -15.00 -14.82
CA ASN A 227 7.60 -15.01 -16.23
C ASN A 227 8.02 -13.62 -16.75
N ALA A 228 8.68 -13.60 -17.91
CA ALA A 228 9.27 -12.43 -18.54
C ALA A 228 8.33 -11.24 -18.77
N GLN A 229 7.14 -11.53 -19.33
CA GLN A 229 6.24 -10.49 -19.81
C GLN A 229 5.62 -9.70 -18.65
N ASP A 230 5.54 -10.31 -17.47
CA ASP A 230 5.01 -9.69 -16.27
C ASP A 230 5.95 -8.62 -15.69
N LEU A 231 7.27 -8.75 -15.86
CA LEU A 231 8.25 -7.83 -15.29
C LEU A 231 8.10 -6.40 -15.82
N ALA A 232 8.11 -6.24 -17.15
CA ALA A 232 8.00 -4.93 -17.79
C ALA A 232 6.71 -4.22 -17.42
N ARG A 233 5.60 -4.98 -17.30
CA ARG A 233 4.31 -4.45 -16.86
C ARG A 233 4.38 -3.95 -15.41
N ILE A 234 4.87 -4.77 -14.48
CA ILE A 234 5.00 -4.41 -13.07
C ILE A 234 5.92 -3.20 -12.90
N PHE A 235 7.03 -3.15 -13.64
CA PHE A 235 7.95 -2.01 -13.61
C PHE A 235 7.28 -0.71 -14.08
N LYS A 236 6.52 -0.78 -15.17
CA LYS A 236 5.76 0.38 -15.68
C LYS A 236 4.70 0.84 -14.68
N LEU A 237 4.00 -0.09 -14.03
CA LEU A 237 3.02 0.22 -12.98
C LEU A 237 3.71 0.92 -11.80
N GLU A 238 4.89 0.46 -11.38
CA GLU A 238 5.64 1.06 -10.27
C GLU A 238 6.05 2.51 -10.56
N PHE A 239 6.57 2.80 -11.76
CA PHE A 239 6.92 4.17 -12.15
C PHE A 239 5.68 5.05 -12.33
N GLY A 240 4.60 4.49 -12.86
CA GLY A 240 3.30 5.15 -12.94
C GLY A 240 2.82 5.57 -11.55
N ASP A 241 2.78 4.63 -10.61
CA ASP A 241 2.38 4.85 -9.22
C ASP A 241 3.30 5.85 -8.51
N ALA A 242 4.62 5.75 -8.69
CA ALA A 242 5.57 6.71 -8.14
C ALA A 242 5.35 8.12 -8.70
N SER A 243 5.12 8.25 -10.01
CA SER A 243 4.88 9.54 -10.65
C SER A 243 3.52 10.16 -10.29
N ALA A 244 2.58 9.33 -9.83
CA ALA A 244 1.23 9.72 -9.42
C ALA A 244 1.12 10.01 -7.91
N VAL A 245 2.22 10.05 -7.15
CA VAL A 245 2.20 10.39 -5.72
C VAL A 245 1.72 11.82 -5.52
N VAL A 246 0.69 11.99 -4.69
CA VAL A 246 0.06 13.29 -4.38
C VAL A 246 0.30 13.75 -2.95
N ALA A 247 0.62 12.83 -2.04
CA ALA A 247 1.00 13.15 -0.68
C ALA A 247 2.16 12.26 -0.20
N GLN A 248 3.06 12.83 0.60
CA GLN A 248 4.16 12.14 1.28
C GLN A 248 4.15 12.43 2.79
N GLU A 249 5.00 11.75 3.57
CA GLU A 249 5.14 11.98 5.02
C GLU A 249 3.79 11.91 5.75
N VAL A 250 2.93 10.96 5.39
CA VAL A 250 1.58 10.84 5.96
C VAL A 250 1.68 10.26 7.36
N GLU A 251 1.20 11.02 8.34
CA GLU A 251 1.07 10.57 9.73
C GLU A 251 -0.41 10.57 10.13
N VAL A 252 -0.88 9.43 10.64
CA VAL A 252 -2.22 9.26 11.21
C VAL A 252 -2.08 9.04 12.71
N GLY A 253 -2.55 10.00 13.50
CA GLY A 253 -2.74 9.88 14.95
C GLY A 253 -4.20 9.59 15.27
N ILE A 254 -4.45 8.58 16.10
CA ILE A 254 -5.78 8.28 16.64
C ILE A 254 -5.67 8.31 18.16
N ARG A 255 -6.44 9.17 18.80
CA ARG A 255 -6.56 9.26 20.25
C ARG A 255 -7.94 8.77 20.65
N LEU A 256 -7.98 7.58 21.25
CA LEU A 256 -9.21 6.97 21.73
C LEU A 256 -9.74 7.71 22.97
N ALA A 257 -11.05 7.82 23.05
CA ALA A 257 -11.73 8.41 24.20
C ALA A 257 -11.73 7.48 25.40
N ASP A 258 -11.86 8.05 26.61
CA ASP A 258 -11.77 7.30 27.85
C ASP A 258 -12.72 6.10 27.92
N GLY A 259 -12.13 4.96 28.27
CA GLY A 259 -12.81 3.67 28.38
C GLY A 259 -12.91 2.89 27.07
N VAL A 260 -12.61 3.51 25.92
CA VAL A 260 -12.49 2.80 24.64
C VAL A 260 -11.09 2.20 24.54
N LYS A 261 -11.00 0.88 24.42
CA LYS A 261 -9.70 0.19 24.41
C LYS A 261 -9.29 -0.20 22.99
N PRO A 262 -8.06 0.08 22.57
CA PRO A 262 -7.53 -0.50 21.34
C PRO A 262 -7.26 -1.99 21.55
N ILE A 263 -7.76 -2.84 20.67
CA ILE A 263 -7.53 -4.30 20.72
C ILE A 263 -6.35 -4.65 19.83
N ARG A 264 -6.42 -4.29 18.55
CA ARG A 264 -5.37 -4.57 17.57
C ARG A 264 -5.51 -3.73 16.31
N MET A 265 -4.37 -3.50 15.66
CA MET A 265 -4.29 -3.02 14.29
C MET A 265 -4.53 -4.17 13.30
N LEU A 266 -5.21 -3.88 12.20
CA LEU A 266 -5.45 -4.83 11.11
C LEU A 266 -4.90 -4.28 9.78
N GLY A 267 -4.14 -5.10 9.07
CA GLY A 267 -3.44 -4.73 7.84
C GLY A 267 -2.12 -4.02 8.12
N ARG A 268 -2.11 -2.69 8.03
CA ARG A 268 -0.89 -1.90 8.20
C ARG A 268 -0.46 -1.85 9.67
N GLU A 269 0.84 -2.00 9.90
CA GLU A 269 1.45 -1.88 11.22
C GLU A 269 1.41 -0.43 11.74
N GLY A 270 1.34 -0.31 13.06
CA GLY A 270 1.30 0.95 13.78
C GLY A 270 1.66 0.76 15.25
N GLU A 271 1.96 1.85 15.92
CA GLU A 271 2.26 1.84 17.36
C GLU A 271 0.98 2.10 18.15
N ILE A 272 0.69 1.24 19.13
CA ILE A 272 -0.36 1.46 20.12
C ILE A 272 0.32 1.71 21.47
N VAL A 273 0.12 2.90 22.04
CA VAL A 273 0.65 3.29 23.36
C VAL A 273 -0.49 3.88 24.18
N GLY A 274 -1.04 3.07 25.09
CA GLY A 274 -2.22 3.44 25.87
C GLY A 274 -3.42 3.68 24.95
N GLN A 275 -3.99 4.90 24.98
CA GLN A 275 -5.10 5.30 24.10
C GLN A 275 -4.66 5.94 22.78
N ASN A 276 -3.35 6.08 22.55
CA ASN A 276 -2.83 6.70 21.35
C ASN A 276 -2.36 5.62 20.36
N VAL A 277 -2.82 5.74 19.12
CA VAL A 277 -2.38 4.93 18.00
C VAL A 277 -1.70 5.85 17.00
N ARG A 278 -0.53 5.45 16.49
CA ARG A 278 0.19 6.18 15.45
C ARG A 278 0.53 5.27 14.30
N VAL A 279 0.21 5.72 13.08
CA VAL A 279 0.53 5.02 11.85
C VAL A 279 1.21 5.98 10.89
N ARG A 280 2.28 5.51 10.24
CA ARG A 280 2.99 6.25 9.20
C ARG A 280 2.77 5.62 7.83
N MET A 281 2.65 6.46 6.82
CA MET A 281 2.70 6.07 5.42
C MET A 281 3.62 7.04 4.68
N ASN A 282 4.54 6.51 3.88
CA ASN A 282 5.51 7.36 3.20
C ASN A 282 4.86 8.12 2.05
N GLN A 283 3.82 7.55 1.45
CA GLN A 283 3.21 8.08 0.24
C GLN A 283 1.75 7.65 0.03
N LEU A 284 1.01 8.49 -0.68
CA LEU A 284 -0.33 8.23 -1.19
C LEU A 284 -0.40 8.65 -2.66
N GLY A 285 -0.82 7.73 -3.53
CA GLY A 285 -1.02 7.99 -4.96
C GLY A 285 -2.34 8.68 -5.27
N SER A 286 -2.40 9.31 -6.45
CA SER A 286 -3.61 9.88 -7.04
C SER A 286 -4.72 8.83 -7.07
N GLU A 287 -5.90 9.21 -6.55
CA GLU A 287 -7.12 8.39 -6.49
C GLU A 287 -6.94 7.04 -5.79
N GLN A 288 -5.80 6.83 -5.11
CA GLN A 288 -5.57 5.67 -4.28
C GLN A 288 -6.24 5.89 -2.93
N GLU A 289 -7.00 4.91 -2.45
CA GLU A 289 -7.36 4.83 -1.04
C GLU A 289 -6.31 4.00 -0.30
N LYS A 290 -5.75 4.56 0.77
CA LYS A 290 -5.10 3.80 1.84
C LYS A 290 -5.89 3.97 3.12
N PHE A 291 -5.82 3.02 4.04
CA PHE A 291 -6.56 3.13 5.29
C PHE A 291 -5.84 2.48 6.47
N VAL A 292 -6.20 2.98 7.64
CA VAL A 292 -5.87 2.44 8.95
C VAL A 292 -7.12 1.75 9.49
N LEU A 293 -7.00 0.51 9.94
CA LEU A 293 -8.11 -0.23 10.54
C LEU A 293 -7.74 -0.68 11.96
N LEU A 294 -8.52 -0.23 12.93
CA LEU A 294 -8.32 -0.50 14.35
C LEU A 294 -9.56 -1.22 14.91
N GLU A 295 -9.36 -2.39 15.49
CA GLU A 295 -10.39 -3.05 16.30
C GLU A 295 -10.37 -2.43 17.70
N VAL A 296 -11.53 -1.97 18.17
CA VAL A 296 -11.68 -1.32 19.49
C VAL A 296 -12.78 -1.99 20.30
N GLU A 297 -12.59 -2.03 21.61
CA GLU A 297 -13.62 -2.37 22.59
C GLU A 297 -14.26 -1.09 23.10
N VAL A 298 -15.57 -0.98 22.96
CA VAL A 298 -16.38 0.14 23.44
C VAL A 298 -17.18 -0.32 24.66
N PRO A 299 -17.13 0.41 25.79
CA PRO A 299 -17.85 0.04 27.00
C PRO A 299 -19.38 0.16 26.81
N ALA A 300 -20.13 -0.50 27.70
CA ALA A 300 -21.58 -0.40 27.74
C ALA A 300 -22.05 1.06 27.91
N GLY A 301 -23.13 1.41 27.21
CA GLY A 301 -23.87 2.67 27.35
C GLY A 301 -25.36 2.42 27.50
N LYS A 302 -26.14 3.47 27.77
CA LYS A 302 -27.60 3.38 27.85
C LYS A 302 -28.21 3.77 26.51
N SER A 303 -29.36 3.19 26.20
CA SER A 303 -30.13 3.51 24.99
C SER A 303 -30.38 5.02 24.88
N GLY A 304 -30.09 5.61 23.71
CA GLY A 304 -30.17 7.05 23.47
C GLY A 304 -28.89 7.83 23.77
N ASP A 305 -27.93 7.26 24.51
CA ASP A 305 -26.65 7.91 24.79
C ASP A 305 -25.83 8.06 23.50
N LYS A 306 -25.05 9.15 23.43
CA LYS A 306 -23.95 9.31 22.48
C LYS A 306 -22.61 9.19 23.21
N ARG A 307 -21.61 8.67 22.53
CA ARG A 307 -20.26 8.50 23.06
C ARG A 307 -19.21 8.91 22.04
N ALA A 308 -18.28 9.75 22.47
CA ALA A 308 -17.04 9.98 21.75
C ALA A 308 -16.19 8.71 21.77
N VAL A 309 -15.61 8.37 20.62
CA VAL A 309 -14.84 7.13 20.42
C VAL A 309 -13.39 7.44 20.12
N ALA A 310 -13.14 8.40 19.22
CA ALA A 310 -11.80 8.80 18.86
C ALA A 310 -11.74 10.23 18.33
N GLU A 311 -10.61 10.89 18.53
CA GLU A 311 -10.17 12.01 17.72
C GLU A 311 -9.05 11.53 16.80
N VAL A 312 -9.15 11.86 15.52
CA VAL A 312 -8.22 11.45 14.48
C VAL A 312 -7.57 12.69 13.90
N ASP A 313 -6.25 12.74 13.96
CA ASP A 313 -5.42 13.79 13.41
C ASP A 313 -4.57 13.20 12.27
N VAL A 314 -4.67 13.77 11.07
CA VAL A 314 -3.87 13.38 9.91
C VAL A 314 -3.02 14.55 9.49
N SER A 315 -1.74 14.32 9.23
CA SER A 315 -0.84 15.30 8.60
C SER A 315 -0.08 14.69 7.44
N TYR A 316 0.23 15.49 6.42
CA TYR A 316 0.94 15.04 5.23
C TYR A 316 1.62 16.20 4.51
N LEU A 317 2.67 15.91 3.74
CA LEU A 317 3.23 16.81 2.73
C LEU A 317 2.41 16.69 1.45
N ASN A 318 1.74 17.76 1.04
CA ASN A 318 1.01 17.82 -0.22
C ASN A 318 1.99 18.09 -1.38
N MET A 319 2.06 17.20 -2.36
CA MET A 319 3.02 17.31 -3.47
C MET A 319 2.61 18.37 -4.50
N ALA A 320 1.34 18.76 -4.55
CA ALA A 320 0.87 19.82 -5.43
C ALA A 320 1.13 21.22 -4.84
N SER A 321 0.84 21.42 -3.55
CA SER A 321 1.05 22.71 -2.86
C SER A 321 2.48 22.87 -2.30
N ARG A 322 3.22 21.77 -2.14
CA ARG A 322 4.53 21.68 -1.48
C ARG A 322 4.53 22.09 -0.01
N ASN A 323 3.36 22.10 0.62
CA ASN A 323 3.19 22.46 2.02
C ASN A 323 2.73 21.27 2.86
N LYS A 324 2.98 21.34 4.17
CA LYS A 324 2.36 20.42 5.12
C LYS A 324 0.90 20.82 5.32
N GLU A 325 0.02 19.86 5.19
CA GLU A 325 -1.43 19.99 5.37
C GLU A 325 -1.90 19.00 6.44
N ALA A 326 -3.06 19.30 7.05
CA ALA A 326 -3.60 18.48 8.11
C ALA A 326 -5.13 18.43 8.07
N ALA A 327 -5.70 17.34 8.58
CA ALA A 327 -7.13 17.15 8.73
C ALA A 327 -7.45 16.52 10.08
N GLN A 328 -8.51 16.99 10.73
CA GLN A 328 -9.01 16.42 11.98
C GLN A 328 -10.40 15.82 11.78
N ARG A 329 -10.67 14.67 12.40
CA ARG A 329 -11.99 14.04 12.45
C ARG A 329 -12.33 13.64 13.88
N LYS A 330 -13.59 13.82 14.27
CA LYS A 330 -14.13 13.28 15.51
C LYS A 330 -15.04 12.12 15.18
N VAL A 331 -14.91 11.04 15.94
CA VAL A 331 -15.68 9.82 15.76
C VAL A 331 -16.52 9.61 17.00
N GLU A 332 -17.82 9.47 16.79
CA GLU A 332 -18.80 9.21 17.82
C GLU A 332 -19.69 8.04 17.42
N LEU A 333 -20.34 7.44 18.41
CA LEU A 333 -21.39 6.44 18.22
C LEU A 333 -22.58 6.72 19.13
N SER A 334 -23.69 6.04 18.88
CA SER A 334 -24.84 6.03 19.77
C SER A 334 -25.23 4.63 20.21
N TYR A 335 -26.05 4.54 21.25
CA TYR A 335 -26.57 3.28 21.77
C TYR A 335 -28.08 3.17 21.55
N THR A 336 -28.56 1.94 21.37
CA THR A 336 -29.99 1.62 21.15
C THR A 336 -30.34 0.27 21.79
N ASP A 337 -31.59 0.10 22.23
CA ASP A 337 -32.10 -1.21 22.62
C ASP A 337 -32.57 -2.06 21.42
N SER A 338 -32.76 -1.44 20.25
CA SER A 338 -33.26 -2.11 19.04
C SER A 338 -32.13 -2.75 18.24
N ALA A 339 -32.10 -4.09 18.20
CA ALA A 339 -31.18 -4.87 17.37
C ALA A 339 -31.32 -4.56 15.87
N GLU A 340 -32.54 -4.29 15.40
CA GLU A 340 -32.79 -3.90 14.00
C GLU A 340 -32.11 -2.58 13.64
N LYS A 341 -32.10 -1.60 14.55
CA LYS A 341 -31.38 -0.34 14.36
C LYS A 341 -29.86 -0.52 14.32
N VAL A 342 -29.32 -1.46 15.10
CA VAL A 342 -27.89 -1.80 15.04
C VAL A 342 -27.53 -2.36 13.67
N VAL A 343 -28.30 -3.33 13.17
CA VAL A 343 -28.04 -3.97 11.87
C VAL A 343 -28.18 -2.98 10.72
N SER A 344 -29.23 -2.17 10.70
CA SER A 344 -29.49 -1.20 9.62
C SER A 344 -28.50 -0.03 9.61
N ALA A 345 -27.92 0.33 10.74
CA ALA A 345 -26.92 1.40 10.83
C ALA A 345 -25.49 0.95 10.49
N MET A 346 -25.26 -0.35 10.29
CA MET A 346 -23.92 -0.89 10.03
C MET A 346 -23.31 -0.33 8.74
N ASP A 347 -22.09 0.20 8.85
CA ASP A 347 -21.34 0.66 7.68
C ASP A 347 -20.76 -0.56 6.96
N LYS A 348 -21.44 -0.95 5.89
CA LYS A 348 -21.05 -2.09 5.05
C LYS A 348 -19.68 -1.92 4.41
N LYS A 349 -19.25 -0.70 4.09
CA LYS A 349 -17.93 -0.45 3.47
C LYS A 349 -16.81 -0.67 4.48
N VAL A 350 -16.96 -0.15 5.69
CA VAL A 350 -16.01 -0.37 6.78
C VAL A 350 -15.97 -1.85 7.16
N MET A 351 -17.13 -2.48 7.30
CA MET A 351 -17.20 -3.91 7.61
C MET A 351 -16.56 -4.78 6.53
N LYS A 352 -16.78 -4.48 5.24
CA LYS A 352 -16.10 -5.19 4.15
C LYS A 352 -14.57 -5.11 4.26
N SER A 353 -14.04 -3.90 4.49
CA SER A 353 -12.59 -3.73 4.73
C SER A 353 -12.13 -4.51 5.97
N ALA A 354 -12.94 -4.59 7.03
CA ALA A 354 -12.63 -5.38 8.21
C ALA A 354 -12.62 -6.88 7.95
N VAL A 355 -13.61 -7.41 7.24
CA VAL A 355 -13.68 -8.82 6.83
C VAL A 355 -12.46 -9.19 6.00
N GLU A 356 -12.08 -8.35 5.04
CA GLU A 356 -10.89 -8.58 4.21
C GLU A 356 -9.60 -8.65 5.05
N GLN A 357 -9.42 -7.75 6.01
CA GLN A 357 -8.21 -7.75 6.85
C GLN A 357 -8.20 -8.89 7.88
N VAL A 358 -9.35 -9.25 8.46
CA VAL A 358 -9.47 -10.41 9.34
C VAL A 358 -9.16 -11.69 8.57
N SER A 359 -9.71 -11.83 7.36
CA SER A 359 -9.39 -12.95 6.47
C SER A 359 -7.90 -13.01 6.13
N ASN A 360 -7.26 -11.86 5.91
CA ASN A 360 -5.83 -11.79 5.67
C ASN A 360 -4.99 -12.27 6.87
N VAL A 361 -5.39 -11.89 8.10
CA VAL A 361 -4.76 -12.38 9.34
C VAL A 361 -4.85 -13.91 9.44
N MET A 362 -6.01 -14.49 9.15
CA MET A 362 -6.18 -15.95 9.15
C MET A 362 -5.33 -16.62 8.07
N SER A 363 -5.26 -16.03 6.87
CA SER A 363 -4.39 -16.53 5.78
C SER A 363 -2.91 -16.56 6.19
N LYS A 364 -2.41 -15.50 6.84
CA LYS A 364 -1.05 -15.45 7.37
C LYS A 364 -0.80 -16.49 8.45
N GLN A 365 -1.77 -16.69 9.36
CA GLN A 365 -1.69 -17.74 10.39
C GLN A 365 -1.61 -19.14 9.76
N ALA A 366 -2.42 -19.41 8.74
CA ALA A 366 -2.36 -20.68 8.02
C ALA A 366 -1.01 -20.88 7.32
N LEU A 367 -0.47 -19.83 6.68
CA LEU A 367 0.85 -19.89 6.06
C LEU A 367 1.94 -20.21 7.09
N LYS A 368 1.91 -19.54 8.25
CA LYS A 368 2.83 -19.82 9.35
C LYS A 368 2.75 -21.28 9.83
N LEU A 369 1.53 -21.79 10.06
CA LEU A 369 1.32 -23.19 10.46
C LEU A 369 1.86 -24.16 9.42
N ARG A 370 1.68 -23.87 8.12
CA ARG A 370 2.21 -24.70 7.04
C ARG A 370 3.74 -24.65 6.99
N ASP A 371 4.35 -23.49 7.18
CA ASP A 371 5.81 -23.34 7.27
C ASP A 371 6.38 -24.10 8.49
N GLU A 372 5.62 -24.26 9.57
CA GLU A 372 5.93 -25.11 10.73
C GLU A 372 5.66 -26.62 10.50
N GLY A 373 5.23 -27.02 9.30
CA GLY A 373 4.88 -28.41 8.95
C GLY A 373 3.47 -28.85 9.37
N LYS A 374 2.70 -28.00 10.06
CA LYS A 374 1.34 -28.27 10.56
C LYS A 374 0.28 -28.06 9.48
N THR A 375 0.36 -28.89 8.45
CA THR A 375 -0.43 -28.76 7.21
C THR A 375 -1.94 -28.85 7.45
N GLU A 376 -2.38 -29.80 8.29
CA GLU A 376 -3.81 -29.98 8.57
C GLU A 376 -4.38 -28.85 9.42
N GLU A 377 -3.59 -28.29 10.34
CA GLU A 377 -3.98 -27.09 11.09
C GLU A 377 -4.09 -25.87 10.16
N ALA A 378 -3.15 -25.72 9.21
CA ALA A 378 -3.21 -24.66 8.20
C ALA A 378 -4.48 -24.77 7.33
N LYS A 379 -4.83 -25.98 6.87
CA LYS A 379 -6.09 -26.23 6.14
C LYS A 379 -7.31 -25.88 6.97
N LYS A 380 -7.32 -26.27 8.25
CA LYS A 380 -8.41 -25.96 9.18
C LYS A 380 -8.62 -24.45 9.29
N VAL A 381 -7.56 -23.68 9.51
CA VAL A 381 -7.62 -22.21 9.59
C VAL A 381 -8.14 -21.60 8.28
N LEU A 382 -7.76 -22.10 7.11
CA LEU A 382 -8.26 -21.58 5.83
C LEU A 382 -9.74 -21.94 5.58
N ASN A 383 -10.18 -23.12 6.00
CA ASN A 383 -11.60 -23.48 5.92
C ASN A 383 -12.46 -22.66 6.90
N GLU A 384 -11.96 -22.40 8.10
CA GLU A 384 -12.59 -21.48 9.06
C GLU A 384 -12.63 -20.06 8.52
N ASN A 385 -11.58 -19.61 7.83
CA ASN A 385 -11.53 -18.33 7.15
C ASN A 385 -12.61 -18.25 6.06
N ALA A 386 -12.71 -19.26 5.20
CA ALA A 386 -13.75 -19.32 4.17
C ALA A 386 -15.17 -19.28 4.78
N ALA A 387 -15.43 -20.06 5.84
CA ALA A 387 -16.71 -20.05 6.53
C ALA A 387 -17.03 -18.68 7.17
N TYR A 388 -16.04 -18.02 7.78
CA TYR A 388 -16.18 -16.67 8.29
C TYR A 388 -16.53 -15.67 7.19
N VAL A 389 -15.79 -15.65 6.08
CA VAL A 389 -16.05 -14.74 4.96
C VAL A 389 -17.43 -15.00 4.35
N GLN A 390 -17.84 -16.26 4.22
CA GLN A 390 -19.16 -16.64 3.72
C GLN A 390 -20.30 -16.11 4.62
N ASP A 391 -20.21 -16.30 5.94
CA ASP A 391 -21.17 -15.78 6.91
C ASP A 391 -21.28 -14.25 6.84
N GLN A 392 -20.15 -13.56 6.73
CA GLN A 392 -20.12 -12.11 6.62
C GLN A 392 -20.65 -11.60 5.28
N ALA A 393 -20.38 -12.31 4.18
CA ALA A 393 -20.91 -11.97 2.87
C ALA A 393 -22.44 -11.99 2.84
N VAL A 394 -23.06 -12.99 3.50
CA VAL A 394 -24.52 -13.09 3.63
C VAL A 394 -25.06 -11.96 4.51
N LYS A 395 -24.45 -11.70 5.68
CA LYS A 395 -24.91 -10.65 6.61
C LYS A 395 -24.81 -9.24 6.02
N LEU A 396 -23.80 -8.99 5.19
CA LEU A 396 -23.56 -7.68 4.60
C LEU A 396 -24.27 -7.49 3.25
N ASP A 397 -24.81 -8.55 2.65
CA ASP A 397 -25.27 -8.56 1.26
C ASP A 397 -24.16 -8.06 0.32
N ALA A 398 -22.98 -8.69 0.42
CA ALA A 398 -21.74 -8.29 -0.24
C ALA A 398 -21.20 -9.42 -1.14
N PRO A 399 -21.80 -9.65 -2.32
CA PRO A 399 -21.45 -10.79 -3.20
C PRO A 399 -19.99 -10.75 -3.67
N GLU A 400 -19.34 -9.60 -3.66
CA GLU A 400 -17.93 -9.48 -4.03
C GLU A 400 -16.97 -10.15 -3.03
N LEU A 401 -17.40 -10.40 -1.78
CA LEU A 401 -16.62 -11.17 -0.79
C LEU A 401 -16.50 -12.65 -1.17
N LYS A 402 -17.32 -13.13 -2.11
CA LYS A 402 -17.26 -14.51 -2.61
C LYS A 402 -15.89 -14.86 -3.19
N LYS A 403 -15.23 -13.92 -3.87
CA LYS A 403 -13.87 -14.14 -4.40
C LYS A 403 -12.86 -14.43 -3.28
N LEU A 404 -13.00 -13.73 -2.14
CA LEU A 404 -12.15 -13.91 -0.98
C LEU A 404 -12.42 -15.25 -0.29
N GLU A 405 -13.68 -15.68 -0.23
CA GLU A 405 -14.05 -17.03 0.23
C GLU A 405 -13.44 -18.11 -0.68
N GLU A 406 -13.63 -17.99 -2.00
CA GLU A 406 -13.11 -18.93 -3.00
C GLU A 406 -11.58 -19.04 -2.93
N GLU A 407 -10.88 -17.92 -2.76
CA GLU A 407 -9.43 -17.87 -2.54
C GLU A 407 -9.02 -18.67 -1.29
N ALA A 408 -9.70 -18.48 -0.16
CA ALA A 408 -9.42 -19.21 1.06
C ALA A 408 -9.67 -20.73 0.91
N ARG A 409 -10.76 -21.12 0.24
CA ARG A 409 -11.06 -22.54 -0.06
C ARG A 409 -10.05 -23.15 -1.01
N GLN A 410 -9.68 -22.43 -2.07
CA GLN A 410 -8.69 -22.90 -3.03
C GLN A 410 -7.34 -23.11 -2.34
N ASN A 411 -6.89 -22.14 -1.55
CA ASN A 411 -5.66 -22.25 -0.77
C ASN A 411 -5.71 -23.45 0.20
N ALA A 412 -6.85 -23.74 0.82
CA ALA A 412 -7.03 -24.90 1.69
C ALA A 412 -6.95 -26.22 0.90
N ALA A 413 -7.62 -26.28 -0.26
CA ALA A 413 -7.68 -27.47 -1.11
C ALA A 413 -6.32 -27.84 -1.70
N THR A 414 -5.55 -26.84 -2.12
CA THR A 414 -4.20 -27.06 -2.66
C THR A 414 -3.15 -27.23 -1.57
N MET A 415 -3.44 -26.86 -0.32
CA MET A 415 -2.50 -26.97 0.81
C MET A 415 -1.97 -28.39 0.95
N GLY A 416 -0.67 -28.59 0.74
CA GLY A 416 -0.02 -29.91 0.83
C GLY A 416 -0.07 -30.75 -0.46
N SER A 417 -0.53 -30.17 -1.58
CA SER A 417 -0.46 -30.76 -2.92
C SER A 417 0.16 -29.75 -3.90
N GLY A 418 0.77 -30.23 -4.99
CA GLY A 418 1.40 -29.33 -5.99
C GLY A 418 2.70 -28.66 -5.51
N ASP A 419 3.13 -27.61 -6.21
CA ASP A 419 4.35 -26.86 -5.89
C ASP A 419 4.09 -25.86 -4.75
N TRP A 420 4.43 -26.27 -3.53
CA TRP A 420 4.30 -25.43 -2.33
C TRP A 420 5.05 -24.11 -2.44
N ASN A 421 6.20 -24.08 -3.13
CA ASN A 421 7.00 -22.86 -3.25
C ASN A 421 6.25 -21.80 -4.07
N VAL A 422 5.62 -22.21 -5.18
CA VAL A 422 4.76 -21.32 -5.98
C VAL A 422 3.56 -20.83 -5.17
N GLN A 423 2.88 -21.74 -4.48
CA GLN A 423 1.71 -21.39 -3.66
C GLN A 423 2.07 -20.41 -2.55
N ARG A 424 3.15 -20.68 -1.82
CA ARG A 424 3.67 -19.82 -0.74
C ARG A 424 3.96 -18.40 -1.22
N LYS A 425 4.63 -18.26 -2.37
CA LYS A 425 4.93 -16.97 -2.99
C LYS A 425 3.66 -16.20 -3.34
N GLY A 426 2.71 -16.85 -4.00
CA GLY A 426 1.42 -16.24 -4.34
C GLY A 426 0.62 -15.81 -3.11
N MET A 427 0.56 -16.65 -2.06
CA MET A 427 -0.10 -16.30 -0.81
C MET A 427 0.55 -15.08 -0.14
N LYS A 428 1.88 -15.00 -0.11
CA LYS A 428 2.59 -13.85 0.47
C LYS A 428 2.38 -12.56 -0.28
N GLU A 429 2.42 -12.59 -1.61
CA GLU A 429 2.13 -11.43 -2.45
C GLU A 429 0.71 -10.92 -2.20
N GLN A 430 -0.28 -11.82 -2.19
CA GLN A 430 -1.68 -11.46 -1.89
C GLN A 430 -1.83 -10.88 -0.49
N GLN A 431 -1.17 -11.47 0.51
CA GLN A 431 -1.20 -10.99 1.89
C GLN A 431 -0.59 -9.59 2.02
N TYR A 432 0.56 -9.39 1.39
CA TYR A 432 1.27 -8.10 1.37
C TYR A 432 0.42 -7.02 0.69
N ARG A 433 -0.19 -7.34 -0.46
CA ARG A 433 -1.08 -6.43 -1.18
C ARG A 433 -2.24 -5.97 -0.32
N LYS A 434 -2.89 -6.89 0.41
CA LYS A 434 -3.99 -6.59 1.34
C LYS A 434 -3.53 -5.70 2.50
N ASP A 435 -2.35 -5.94 3.09
CA ASP A 435 -1.84 -5.12 4.20
C ASP A 435 -1.48 -3.69 3.79
N LYS A 436 -0.88 -3.55 2.61
CA LYS A 436 -0.36 -2.27 2.11
C LYS A 436 -1.33 -1.51 1.23
N GLN A 437 -2.49 -2.11 0.92
CA GLN A 437 -3.48 -1.59 -0.02
C GLN A 437 -2.84 -1.22 -1.37
N GLN A 438 -2.00 -2.12 -1.91
CA GLN A 438 -1.39 -1.89 -3.24
C GLN A 438 -2.43 -2.08 -4.35
N LYS A 439 -2.26 -1.36 -5.45
CA LYS A 439 -3.21 -1.37 -6.58
C LYS A 439 -3.11 -2.63 -7.47
N TYR A 440 -1.96 -3.30 -7.51
CA TYR A 440 -1.70 -4.47 -8.36
C TYR A 440 -1.11 -5.64 -7.58
#